data_AF-A0A4U5UEQ5-F1
#
_entry.id   AF-A0A4U5UEQ5-F1
#
_cell.length_a   1.000
_cell.length_b   1.000
_cell.length_c   1.000
_cell.angle_alpha   90.00
_cell.angle_beta   90.00
_cell.angle_gamma   90.00
#
_symmetry.space_group_name_H-M   'P 1'
#
loop_
_entity.id
_entity.type
_entity.pdbx_description
1 polymer ?
#
loop_
_entity_poly.entity_id
_entity_poly.type
_entity_poly.pdbx_seq_one_letter_code
_entity_poly.pdbx_strand_id
1 'polypeptide(L)'
;MRRRSSSSNASRRSSTVRRRSENLRFDEFGFAVTKRKDRKLHHRCHEYSYPQLGSVRVKELCELLSYWNGASFICRSQIERFIRMGVPPSLRGQVWKCLLGIDSLRETSDFNYQNCLSEVRGPLVDLGVSEYGILSAIATLSETQNDLGLNQQQQQSSSCPEPRYSVDDITLFRQIALDLQRSFPTHRSLMGESPEAIEGQAKLFRVLIAYAKYSPQESVGVLSVHFVTPWFLTLFSSLPCWDSVLAVWDLIILHGLSAVFRTALTIIELLEPRLMELSDEAAVLPLLLRVPVDV
;
A
#
# COMPACT_ATOMS: atom_id res chain seq x y z
N MET A 1 42.60 38.16 -6.23
CA MET A 1 41.42 37.74 -5.46
C MET A 1 40.14 38.04 -6.23
N ARG A 2 39.48 37.04 -6.82
CA ARG A 2 38.07 37.15 -7.29
C ARG A 2 37.40 35.78 -7.10
N ARG A 3 36.69 35.62 -5.97
CA ARG A 3 35.80 34.46 -5.73
C ARG A 3 34.53 34.65 -6.55
N ARG A 4 34.22 33.70 -7.44
CA ARG A 4 32.90 33.59 -8.11
C ARG A 4 31.93 32.89 -7.16
N SER A 5 30.82 33.56 -6.86
CA SER A 5 29.71 33.08 -6.05
C SER A 5 28.79 32.17 -6.88
N SER A 6 28.70 30.89 -6.51
CA SER A 6 27.86 29.86 -7.13
C SER A 6 26.66 29.48 -6.24
N SER A 7 25.83 30.45 -5.83
CA SER A 7 24.70 30.21 -4.90
C SER A 7 23.30 30.39 -5.50
N SER A 8 23.15 30.66 -6.80
CA SER A 8 21.84 31.03 -7.39
C SER A 8 20.99 29.86 -7.93
N ASN A 9 21.53 28.64 -8.05
CA ASN A 9 20.80 27.51 -8.66
C ASN A 9 20.03 26.62 -7.66
N ALA A 10 20.44 26.53 -6.39
CA ALA A 10 19.74 25.71 -5.39
C ALA A 10 18.40 26.34 -4.96
N SER A 11 18.38 27.67 -4.79
CA SER A 11 17.16 28.42 -4.42
C SER A 11 16.09 28.37 -5.51
N ARG A 12 16.50 28.39 -6.81
CA ARG A 12 15.57 28.27 -7.93
C ARG A 12 14.91 26.89 -7.99
N ARG A 13 15.65 25.79 -7.83
CA ARG A 13 15.08 24.42 -7.77
C ARG A 13 14.09 24.24 -6.61
N SER A 14 14.44 24.72 -5.42
CA SER A 14 13.55 24.70 -4.24
C SER A 14 12.28 25.54 -4.46
N SER A 15 12.40 26.72 -5.09
CA SER A 15 11.26 27.58 -5.40
C SER A 15 10.31 26.98 -6.46
N THR A 16 10.83 26.24 -7.45
CA THR A 16 10.01 25.55 -8.46
C THR A 16 9.31 24.30 -7.92
N VAL A 17 9.92 23.58 -6.97
CA VAL A 17 9.29 22.45 -6.27
C VAL A 17 8.20 22.96 -5.32
N ARG A 18 8.47 24.03 -4.55
CA ARG A 18 7.47 24.70 -3.71
C ARG A 18 6.29 25.24 -4.52
N ARG A 19 6.52 25.89 -5.67
CA ARG A 19 5.43 26.38 -6.55
C ARG A 19 4.57 25.27 -7.17
N ARG A 20 5.09 24.06 -7.32
CA ARG A 20 4.30 22.90 -7.78
C ARG A 20 3.35 22.38 -6.72
N SER A 21 3.67 22.59 -5.43
CA SER A 21 2.91 22.06 -4.30
C SER A 21 1.67 22.89 -3.94
N GLU A 22 1.61 24.17 -4.33
CA GLU A 22 0.55 25.10 -3.89
C GLU A 22 -0.79 24.97 -4.62
N ASN A 23 -0.92 24.08 -5.62
CA ASN A 23 -2.20 23.89 -6.37
C ASN A 23 -2.53 22.41 -6.66
N LEU A 24 -1.99 21.48 -5.88
CA LEU A 24 -2.35 20.06 -6.00
C LEU A 24 -3.72 19.83 -5.37
N ARG A 25 -4.70 19.43 -6.18
CA ARG A 25 -5.98 18.92 -5.71
C ARG A 25 -5.90 17.40 -5.60
N PHE A 26 -6.64 16.84 -4.66
CA PHE A 26 -6.75 15.41 -4.47
C PHE A 26 -8.20 14.98 -4.63
N ASP A 27 -8.42 13.76 -5.12
CA ASP A 27 -9.75 13.15 -5.14
C ASP A 27 -10.16 12.62 -3.75
N GLU A 28 -11.34 12.01 -3.67
CA GLU A 28 -11.90 11.49 -2.41
C GLU A 28 -11.07 10.38 -1.76
N PHE A 29 -10.24 9.68 -2.55
CA PHE A 29 -9.31 8.65 -2.09
C PHE A 29 -7.90 9.17 -1.90
N GLY A 30 -7.68 10.49 -2.03
CA GLY A 30 -6.39 11.13 -1.75
C GLY A 30 -5.38 11.09 -2.88
N PHE A 31 -5.75 10.69 -4.11
CA PHE A 31 -4.86 10.71 -5.27
C PHE A 31 -4.87 12.08 -5.97
N ALA A 32 -3.69 12.52 -6.41
CA ALA A 32 -3.53 13.83 -7.04
C ALA A 32 -4.30 13.92 -8.37
N VAL A 33 -5.14 14.96 -8.48
CA VAL A 33 -5.91 15.28 -9.68
C VAL A 33 -5.02 16.01 -10.68
N THR A 34 -4.84 15.43 -11.86
CA THR A 34 -4.07 16.06 -12.95
C THR A 34 -4.98 16.82 -13.91
N LYS A 35 -4.46 17.89 -14.54
CA LYS A 35 -5.21 18.63 -15.57
C LYS A 35 -5.43 17.74 -16.79
N ARG A 36 -6.57 17.90 -17.49
CA ARG A 36 -7.05 17.05 -18.62
C ARG A 36 -6.01 16.67 -19.68
N LYS A 37 -4.97 17.48 -19.93
CA LYS A 37 -3.90 17.16 -20.91
C LYS A 37 -2.96 16.04 -20.46
N ASP A 38 -2.85 15.76 -19.15
CA ASP A 38 -1.98 14.72 -18.57
C ASP A 38 -2.74 13.46 -18.12
N ARG A 39 -4.05 13.36 -18.37
CA ARG A 39 -4.89 12.20 -17.99
C ARG A 39 -4.35 10.87 -18.54
N LYS A 40 -3.63 10.89 -19.67
CA LYS A 40 -2.99 9.71 -20.26
C LYS A 40 -1.84 9.13 -19.43
N LEU A 41 -1.25 9.91 -18.50
CA LEU A 41 -0.11 9.50 -17.67
C LEU A 41 -0.51 8.97 -16.30
N HIS A 42 -1.67 9.38 -15.76
CA HIS A 42 -2.12 8.99 -14.43
C HIS A 42 -3.52 8.38 -14.46
N HIS A 43 -3.53 7.06 -14.64
CA HIS A 43 -4.69 6.18 -14.74
C HIS A 43 -5.50 6.01 -13.44
N ARG A 44 -5.25 6.76 -12.36
CA ARG A 44 -5.85 6.49 -11.03
C ARG A 44 -6.79 7.56 -10.52
N CYS A 45 -6.92 8.70 -11.22
CA CYS A 45 -7.81 9.78 -10.84
C CYS A 45 -8.99 9.83 -11.82
N HIS A 46 -10.20 9.59 -11.31
CA HIS A 46 -11.44 9.54 -12.10
C HIS A 46 -12.59 10.26 -11.39
N GLU A 47 -13.67 10.53 -12.11
CA GLU A 47 -14.93 10.94 -11.49
C GLU A 47 -15.62 9.67 -10.98
N TYR A 48 -15.68 9.52 -9.66
CA TYR A 48 -16.31 8.39 -9.00
C TYR A 48 -17.82 8.59 -8.95
N SER A 49 -18.58 7.53 -9.22
CA SER A 49 -20.05 7.56 -9.19
C SER A 49 -20.55 6.33 -8.46
N TYR A 50 -20.31 6.28 -7.15
CA TYR A 50 -20.74 5.19 -6.30
C TYR A 50 -22.25 5.28 -5.98
N PRO A 51 -23.00 4.18 -6.02
CA PRO A 51 -24.34 4.14 -5.47
C PRO A 51 -24.31 4.47 -3.97
N GLN A 52 -24.70 5.69 -3.62
CA GLN A 52 -24.74 6.10 -2.23
C GLN A 52 -25.96 5.46 -1.55
N LEU A 53 -25.71 4.67 -0.51
CA LEU A 53 -26.78 4.15 0.34
C LEU A 53 -27.58 5.32 0.92
N GLY A 54 -28.91 5.22 0.84
CA GLY A 54 -29.79 6.16 1.51
C GLY A 54 -29.56 6.15 3.03
N SER A 55 -29.81 7.29 3.68
CA SER A 55 -29.56 7.48 5.13
C SER A 55 -30.20 6.41 6.02
N VAL A 56 -31.38 5.89 5.63
CA VAL A 56 -32.05 4.79 6.33
C VAL A 56 -31.21 3.52 6.32
N ARG A 57 -30.71 3.11 5.15
CA ARG A 57 -29.90 1.89 5.01
C ARG A 57 -28.54 2.01 5.68
N VAL A 58 -27.98 3.22 5.72
CA VAL A 58 -26.75 3.50 6.48
C VAL A 58 -27.00 3.26 7.98
N LYS A 59 -28.14 3.71 8.52
CA LYS A 59 -28.51 3.44 9.93
C LYS A 59 -28.70 1.95 10.18
N GLU A 60 -29.43 1.25 9.32
CA GLU A 60 -29.62 -0.21 9.41
C GLU A 60 -28.28 -0.97 9.40
N LEU A 61 -27.32 -0.55 8.57
CA LEU A 61 -25.98 -1.12 8.55
C LEU A 61 -25.22 -0.87 9.85
N CYS A 62 -25.27 0.36 10.38
CA CYS A 62 -24.67 0.67 11.68
C CYS A 62 -25.28 -0.17 12.81
N GLU A 63 -26.61 -0.33 12.81
CA GLU A 63 -27.31 -1.19 13.75
C GLU A 63 -26.82 -2.64 13.63
N LEU A 64 -26.76 -3.21 12.42
CA LEU A 64 -26.22 -4.55 12.17
C LEU A 64 -24.80 -4.72 12.72
N LEU A 65 -23.93 -3.74 12.50
CA LEU A 65 -22.56 -3.77 13.00
C LEU A 65 -22.49 -3.73 14.54
N SER A 66 -23.44 -3.07 15.20
CA SER A 66 -23.44 -2.94 16.67
C SER A 66 -23.69 -4.26 17.41
N TYR A 67 -24.45 -5.18 16.81
CA TYR A 67 -24.72 -6.50 17.37
C TYR A 67 -24.06 -7.63 16.56
N TRP A 68 -23.09 -7.30 15.71
CA TRP A 68 -22.43 -8.25 14.83
C TRP A 68 -21.88 -9.45 15.61
N ASN A 69 -22.32 -10.64 15.23
CA ASN A 69 -21.79 -11.91 15.70
C ASN A 69 -21.32 -12.71 14.48
N GLY A 70 -20.00 -12.83 14.31
CA GLY A 70 -19.38 -13.47 13.15
C GLY A 70 -19.79 -14.94 12.93
N ALA A 71 -20.32 -15.62 13.95
CA ALA A 71 -20.84 -16.99 13.84
C ALA A 71 -22.30 -17.06 13.35
N SER A 72 -23.02 -15.94 13.32
CA SER A 72 -24.43 -15.90 12.94
C SER A 72 -24.62 -15.89 11.42
N PHE A 73 -25.21 -16.96 10.88
CA PHE A 73 -25.60 -17.04 9.47
C PHE A 73 -26.50 -15.87 9.03
N ILE A 74 -27.42 -15.44 9.92
CA ILE A 74 -28.33 -14.33 9.64
C ILE A 74 -27.56 -13.02 9.47
N CYS A 75 -26.61 -12.74 10.37
CA CYS A 75 -25.76 -11.56 10.26
C CYS A 75 -24.95 -11.60 8.95
N ARG A 76 -24.40 -12.77 8.59
CA ARG A 76 -23.65 -12.96 7.35
C ARG A 76 -24.48 -12.70 6.08
N SER A 77 -25.72 -13.19 6.04
CA SER A 77 -26.61 -12.93 4.90
C SER A 77 -27.00 -11.45 4.79
N GLN A 78 -27.24 -10.78 5.91
CA GLN A 78 -27.55 -9.35 5.92
C GLN A 78 -26.37 -8.49 5.45
N ILE A 79 -25.14 -8.77 5.92
CA ILE A 79 -23.97 -8.01 5.49
C ILE A 79 -23.66 -8.23 4.01
N GLU A 80 -23.87 -9.45 3.48
CA GLU A 80 -23.75 -9.72 2.05
C GLU A 80 -24.70 -8.84 1.22
N ARG A 81 -25.94 -8.66 1.70
CA ARG A 81 -26.90 -7.75 1.06
C ARG A 81 -26.38 -6.31 1.03
N PHE A 82 -25.79 -5.82 2.12
CA PHE A 82 -25.19 -4.49 2.17
C PHE A 82 -23.99 -4.34 1.24
N ILE A 83 -23.13 -5.36 1.16
CA ILE A 83 -21.99 -5.37 0.23
C ILE A 83 -22.46 -5.31 -1.23
N ARG A 84 -23.52 -6.05 -1.59
CA ARG A 84 -24.12 -6.00 -2.93
C ARG A 84 -24.74 -4.64 -3.26
N MET A 85 -25.28 -3.93 -2.27
CA MET A 85 -25.78 -2.56 -2.44
C MET A 85 -24.66 -1.51 -2.49
N GLY A 86 -23.49 -1.86 -1.97
CA GLY A 86 -22.30 -1.02 -1.91
C GLY A 86 -22.08 -0.42 -0.51
N VAL A 87 -20.94 -0.70 0.11
CA VAL A 87 -20.59 -0.21 1.45
C VAL A 87 -20.08 1.24 1.38
N PRO A 88 -20.58 2.18 2.23
CA PRO A 88 -20.07 3.54 2.24
C PRO A 88 -18.59 3.57 2.66
N PRO A 89 -17.73 4.40 2.03
CA PRO A 89 -16.30 4.45 2.36
C PRO A 89 -16.01 4.64 3.86
N SER A 90 -16.81 5.46 4.55
CA SER A 90 -16.66 5.74 5.98
C SER A 90 -16.96 4.54 6.89
N LEU A 91 -17.73 3.56 6.42
CA LEU A 91 -18.11 2.37 7.19
C LEU A 91 -17.30 1.12 6.83
N ARG A 92 -16.58 1.12 5.69
CA ARG A 92 -15.78 -0.04 5.25
C ARG A 92 -14.83 -0.55 6.32
N GLY A 93 -14.13 0.33 7.01
CA GLY A 93 -13.20 -0.06 8.08
C GLY A 93 -13.89 -0.86 9.20
N GLN A 94 -15.13 -0.51 9.56
CA GLN A 94 -15.91 -1.25 10.57
C GLN A 94 -16.41 -2.58 10.01
N VAL A 95 -16.94 -2.57 8.78
CA VAL A 95 -17.39 -3.79 8.09
C VAL A 95 -16.27 -4.81 7.95
N TRP A 96 -15.09 -4.38 7.48
CA TRP A 96 -13.92 -5.25 7.33
C TRP A 96 -13.44 -5.79 8.67
N LYS A 97 -13.42 -4.95 9.72
CA LYS A 97 -13.08 -5.38 11.08
C LYS A 97 -13.99 -6.50 11.56
N CYS A 98 -15.30 -6.38 11.34
CA CYS A 98 -16.30 -7.37 11.70
C CYS A 98 -16.12 -8.68 10.91
N LEU A 99 -15.94 -8.60 9.58
CA LEU A 99 -15.78 -9.76 8.71
C LEU A 99 -14.48 -10.53 8.96
N LEU A 100 -13.39 -9.82 9.26
CA LEU A 100 -12.10 -10.41 9.58
C LEU A 100 -12.03 -10.92 11.04
N GLY A 101 -13.07 -10.70 11.85
CA GLY A 101 -13.10 -11.15 13.25
C GLY A 101 -11.99 -10.54 14.11
N ILE A 102 -11.56 -9.31 13.80
CA ILE A 102 -10.36 -8.69 14.42
C ILE A 102 -10.47 -8.63 15.94
N ASP A 103 -11.66 -8.36 16.49
CA ASP A 103 -11.84 -8.28 17.94
C ASP A 103 -11.61 -9.65 18.61
N SER A 104 -12.15 -10.72 18.04
CA SER A 104 -11.91 -12.09 18.53
C SER A 104 -10.44 -12.50 18.38
N LEU A 105 -9.83 -12.20 17.24
CA LEU A 105 -8.40 -12.49 17.02
C LEU A 105 -7.52 -11.78 18.05
N ARG A 106 -7.82 -10.51 18.34
CA ARG A 106 -7.08 -9.71 19.32
C ARG A 106 -7.21 -10.24 20.74
N GLU A 107 -8.37 -10.79 21.11
CA GLU A 107 -8.57 -11.42 22.42
C GLU A 107 -7.81 -12.74 22.57
N THR A 108 -7.66 -13.48 21.47
CA THR A 108 -6.98 -14.79 21.47
C THR A 108 -5.47 -14.72 21.20
N SER A 109 -4.96 -13.57 20.74
CA SER A 109 -3.56 -13.43 20.32
C SER A 109 -2.70 -12.85 21.43
N ASP A 110 -1.52 -13.45 21.63
CA ASP A 110 -0.49 -12.90 22.53
C ASP A 110 0.34 -11.76 21.89
N PHE A 111 0.08 -11.45 20.61
CA PHE A 111 0.85 -10.45 19.88
C PHE A 111 0.53 -9.02 20.35
N ASN A 112 1.58 -8.26 20.71
CA ASN A 112 1.47 -6.85 21.04
C ASN A 112 2.27 -5.98 20.06
N TYR A 113 1.56 -5.16 19.29
CA TYR A 113 2.15 -4.27 18.29
C TYR A 113 3.16 -3.27 18.88
N GLN A 114 2.89 -2.69 20.05
CA GLN A 114 3.78 -1.69 20.67
C GLN A 114 5.08 -2.33 21.16
N ASN A 115 5.01 -3.53 21.73
CA ASN A 115 6.19 -4.28 22.15
C ASN A 115 7.04 -4.66 20.92
N CYS A 116 6.42 -5.19 19.87
CA CYS A 116 7.11 -5.51 18.61
C CYS A 116 7.84 -4.28 18.03
N LEU A 117 7.18 -3.12 17.98
CA LEU A 117 7.83 -1.88 17.53
C LEU A 117 8.98 -1.46 18.44
N SER A 118 8.87 -1.63 19.76
CA SER A 118 9.93 -1.28 20.69
C SER A 118 11.21 -2.11 20.46
N GLU A 119 11.05 -3.39 20.10
CA GLU A 119 12.16 -4.28 19.77
C GLU A 119 12.87 -3.86 18.48
N VAL A 120 12.10 -3.43 17.46
CA VAL A 120 12.69 -2.99 16.18
C VAL A 120 13.35 -1.61 16.25
N ARG A 121 12.93 -0.75 17.17
CA ARG A 121 13.53 0.58 17.33
C ARG A 121 15.01 0.54 17.71
N GLY A 122 15.46 -0.46 18.47
CA GLY A 122 16.88 -0.64 18.81
C GLY A 122 17.77 -0.73 17.58
N PRO A 123 17.56 -1.73 16.71
CA PRO A 123 18.23 -1.87 15.41
C PRO A 123 18.21 -0.60 14.55
N LEU A 124 17.06 0.07 14.44
CA LEU A 124 16.93 1.29 13.63
C LEU A 124 17.79 2.44 14.17
N VAL A 125 17.81 2.62 15.50
CA VAL A 125 18.63 3.66 16.16
C VAL A 125 20.12 3.36 15.99
N ASP A 126 20.54 2.11 16.18
CA ASP A 126 21.94 1.69 16.02
C ASP A 126 22.43 1.85 14.56
N LEU A 127 21.52 1.70 13.58
CA LEU A 127 21.77 1.96 12.16
C LEU A 127 21.69 3.45 11.77
N GLY A 128 21.25 4.34 12.67
CA GLY A 128 21.01 5.76 12.36
C GLY A 128 19.85 5.99 11.38
N VAL A 129 18.91 5.04 11.30
CA VAL A 129 17.77 5.09 10.38
C VAL A 129 16.56 5.71 11.06
N SER A 130 15.99 6.74 10.42
CA SER A 130 14.74 7.36 10.85
C SER A 130 13.58 6.93 9.95
N GLU A 131 12.48 6.53 10.57
CA GLU A 131 11.21 6.18 9.91
C GLU A 131 10.58 7.39 9.19
N TYR A 132 10.97 8.61 9.55
CA TYR A 132 10.44 9.87 9.01
C TYR A 132 11.18 10.37 7.77
N GLY A 133 12.21 9.65 7.31
CA GLY A 133 13.05 10.07 6.19
C GLY A 133 13.41 8.90 5.28
N ILE A 134 12.46 8.42 4.48
CA ILE A 134 12.63 7.22 3.65
C ILE A 134 13.83 7.31 2.68
N LEU A 135 14.05 8.47 2.06
CA LEU A 135 15.19 8.65 1.15
C LEU A 135 16.53 8.57 1.89
N SER A 136 16.60 9.16 3.09
CA SER A 136 17.78 9.08 3.95
C SER A 136 17.98 7.65 4.44
N ALA A 137 16.91 6.97 4.84
CA ALA A 137 16.94 5.58 5.26
C ALA A 137 17.50 4.66 4.16
N ILE A 138 17.05 4.82 2.90
CA ILE A 138 17.56 4.05 1.75
C ILE A 138 19.07 4.29 1.56
N ALA A 139 19.52 5.54 1.65
CA ALA A 139 20.93 5.89 1.50
C ALA A 139 21.78 5.23 2.59
N THR A 140 21.43 5.47 3.86
CA THR A 140 22.12 4.90 5.03
C THR A 140 22.17 3.38 4.97
N LEU A 141 21.03 2.71 4.72
CA LEU A 141 20.97 1.25 4.65
C LEU A 141 21.77 0.67 3.49
N SER A 142 21.83 1.38 2.34
CA SER A 142 22.62 0.92 1.19
C SER A 142 24.13 1.07 1.46
N GLU A 143 24.55 2.15 2.11
CA GLU A 143 25.94 2.35 2.54
C GLU A 143 26.36 1.26 3.53
N THR A 144 25.58 1.04 4.60
CA THR A 144 25.87 -0.01 5.60
C THR A 144 25.91 -1.41 4.99
N GLN A 145 25.01 -1.71 4.03
CA GLN A 145 25.03 -3.00 3.34
C GLN A 145 26.30 -3.20 2.50
N ASN A 146 26.80 -2.14 1.85
CA ASN A 146 28.04 -2.20 1.08
C ASN A 146 29.27 -2.39 1.99
N ASP A 147 29.32 -1.67 3.12
CA ASP A 147 30.42 -1.75 4.08
C ASP A 147 30.55 -3.15 4.71
N LEU A 148 29.43 -3.81 5.00
CA LEU A 148 29.43 -5.20 5.49
C LEU A 148 29.94 -6.19 4.44
N GLY A 149 29.62 -5.97 3.15
CA GLY A 149 30.15 -6.77 2.05
C GLY A 149 31.67 -6.64 1.88
N LEU A 150 32.22 -5.45 2.14
CA LEU A 150 33.66 -5.19 2.10
C LEU A 150 34.38 -5.76 3.33
N ASN A 151 33.81 -5.63 4.52
CA ASN A 151 34.39 -6.13 5.78
C ASN A 151 34.39 -7.66 5.88
N GLN A 152 33.44 -8.37 5.25
CA GLN A 152 33.51 -9.84 5.14
C GLN A 152 34.73 -10.34 4.34
N GLN A 153 35.34 -9.49 3.49
CA GLN A 153 36.56 -9.83 2.74
C GLN A 153 37.85 -9.47 3.50
N GLN A 154 37.78 -8.70 4.60
CA GLN A 154 38.90 -8.33 5.44
C GLN A 154 38.61 -8.69 6.90
N GLN A 155 38.88 -9.95 7.27
CA GLN A 155 38.88 -10.37 8.68
C GLN A 155 39.95 -9.59 9.46
N GLN A 156 39.56 -8.54 10.16
CA GLN A 156 40.33 -8.01 11.28
C GLN A 156 39.40 -7.50 12.40
N SER A 157 39.67 -8.04 13.58
CA SER A 157 39.00 -7.84 14.86
C SER A 157 38.97 -6.38 15.30
N SER A 158 37.78 -5.76 15.32
CA SER A 158 37.54 -4.49 16.00
C SER A 158 36.68 -4.70 17.25
N SER A 159 37.13 -4.15 18.39
CA SER A 159 36.50 -4.22 19.71
C SER A 159 35.28 -3.29 19.86
N CYS A 160 34.38 -3.30 18.90
CA CYS A 160 33.12 -2.56 18.99
C CYS A 160 32.07 -3.41 19.71
N PRO A 161 31.16 -2.80 20.50
CA PRO A 161 30.00 -3.52 21.02
C PRO A 161 29.23 -4.13 19.85
N GLU A 162 28.83 -5.41 19.98
CA GLU A 162 28.13 -6.07 18.90
C GLU A 162 26.86 -5.30 18.55
N PRO A 163 26.62 -5.01 17.26
CA PRO A 163 25.41 -4.33 16.83
C PRO A 163 24.18 -5.17 17.18
N ARG A 164 23.10 -4.54 17.65
CA ARG A 164 21.82 -5.22 17.93
C ARG A 164 21.02 -5.57 16.67
N TYR A 165 21.64 -5.44 15.49
CA TYR A 165 21.02 -5.69 14.20
C TYR A 165 21.77 -6.79 13.44
N SER A 166 21.02 -7.55 12.66
CA SER A 166 21.52 -8.58 11.75
C SER A 166 21.61 -8.07 10.31
N VAL A 167 22.29 -8.82 9.44
CA VAL A 167 22.28 -8.55 7.98
C VAL A 167 20.85 -8.65 7.43
N ASP A 168 20.05 -9.58 7.96
CA ASP A 168 18.64 -9.75 7.59
C ASP A 168 17.81 -8.51 7.95
N ASP A 169 18.11 -7.84 9.06
CA ASP A 169 17.45 -6.57 9.43
C ASP A 169 17.73 -5.47 8.40
N ILE A 170 18.99 -5.34 7.97
CA ILE A 170 19.37 -4.33 6.98
C ILE A 170 18.67 -4.59 5.64
N THR A 171 18.69 -5.84 5.17
CA THR A 171 18.03 -6.20 3.91
C THR A 171 16.53 -5.98 3.99
N LEU A 172 15.89 -6.35 5.10
CA LEU A 172 14.47 -6.15 5.35
C LEU A 172 14.09 -4.66 5.36
N PHE A 173 14.76 -3.85 6.20
CA PHE A 173 14.45 -2.42 6.31
C PHE A 173 14.67 -1.69 4.98
N ARG A 174 15.72 -2.07 4.25
CA ARG A 174 16.02 -1.49 2.94
C ARG A 174 14.95 -1.85 1.92
N GLN A 175 14.52 -3.10 1.87
CA GLN A 175 13.48 -3.54 0.96
C GLN A 175 12.15 -2.81 1.24
N ILE A 176 11.75 -2.71 2.51
CA ILE A 176 10.56 -1.96 2.91
C ILE A 176 10.67 -0.48 2.51
N ALA A 177 11.82 0.16 2.73
CA ALA A 177 12.02 1.56 2.37
C ALA A 177 11.94 1.78 0.84
N LEU A 178 12.54 0.90 0.05
CA LEU A 178 12.47 0.92 -1.42
C LEU A 178 11.02 0.73 -1.91
N ASP A 179 10.28 -0.20 -1.32
CA ASP A 179 8.88 -0.46 -1.65
C ASP A 179 7.98 0.71 -1.29
N LEU A 180 8.23 1.33 -0.14
CA LEU A 180 7.50 2.51 0.30
C LEU A 180 7.72 3.71 -0.63
N GLN A 181 8.96 3.92 -1.09
CA GLN A 181 9.29 5.02 -2.02
C GLN A 181 8.51 4.92 -3.35
N ARG A 182 8.25 3.70 -3.84
CA ARG A 182 7.52 3.45 -5.09
C ARG A 182 6.02 3.24 -4.92
N SER A 183 5.52 3.15 -3.69
CA SER A 183 4.11 2.87 -3.39
C SER A 183 3.23 4.11 -3.53
N PHE A 184 2.21 4.02 -4.39
CA PHE A 184 1.20 5.08 -4.61
C PHE A 184 1.79 6.50 -4.69
N PRO A 185 2.69 6.77 -5.66
CA PRO A 185 3.50 7.98 -5.70
C PRO A 185 2.70 9.26 -5.97
N THR A 186 1.37 9.18 -6.14
CA THR A 186 0.47 10.33 -6.32
C THR A 186 -0.50 10.51 -5.16
N HIS A 187 -0.42 9.70 -4.11
CA HIS A 187 -1.32 9.77 -2.96
C HIS A 187 -0.81 10.77 -1.91
N ARG A 188 -1.68 11.65 -1.41
CA ARG A 188 -1.33 12.75 -0.48
C ARG A 188 -0.58 12.31 0.79
N SER A 189 -0.91 11.12 1.31
CA SER A 189 -0.29 10.59 2.54
C SER A 189 0.97 9.76 2.26
N LEU A 190 1.38 9.60 0.99
CA LEU A 190 2.57 8.84 0.61
C LEU A 190 3.51 9.62 -0.34
N MET A 191 3.08 10.77 -0.86
CA MET A 191 3.85 11.60 -1.80
C MET A 191 4.29 12.92 -1.16
N GLY A 192 5.57 13.26 -1.36
CA GLY A 192 6.12 14.56 -1.01
C GLY A 192 6.57 14.67 0.45
N GLU A 193 6.77 15.91 0.90
CA GLU A 193 7.34 16.24 2.23
C GLU A 193 6.33 16.97 3.12
N SER A 194 5.03 16.78 2.86
CA SER A 194 3.99 17.32 3.75
C SER A 194 4.02 16.58 5.09
N PRO A 195 3.60 17.20 6.21
CA PRO A 195 3.52 16.50 7.50
C PRO A 195 2.65 15.24 7.45
N GLU A 196 1.58 15.28 6.64
CA GLU A 196 0.72 14.12 6.40
C GLU A 196 1.43 13.01 5.63
N ALA A 197 2.19 13.35 4.58
CA ALA A 197 2.94 12.39 3.79
C ALA A 197 4.04 11.72 4.61
N ILE A 198 4.79 12.52 5.37
CA ILE A 198 5.85 12.06 6.25
C ILE A 198 5.30 11.08 7.30
N GLU A 199 4.19 11.45 7.96
CA GLU A 199 3.56 10.56 8.95
C GLU A 199 2.94 9.31 8.31
N GLY A 200 2.32 9.44 7.14
CA GLY A 200 1.73 8.31 6.43
C GLY A 200 2.78 7.28 6.00
N GLN A 201 3.92 7.75 5.45
CA GLN A 201 5.07 6.91 5.15
C GLN A 201 5.61 6.22 6.40
N ALA A 202 5.83 6.97 7.49
CA ALA A 202 6.33 6.41 8.74
C ALA A 202 5.39 5.34 9.32
N LYS A 203 4.06 5.57 9.30
CA LYS A 203 3.07 4.57 9.71
C LYS A 203 3.14 3.29 8.88
N LEU A 204 3.22 3.42 7.56
CA LEU A 204 3.29 2.27 6.67
C LEU A 204 4.60 1.49 6.88
N PHE A 205 5.72 2.19 7.05
CA PHE A 205 7.01 1.60 7.40
C PHE A 205 6.93 0.76 8.68
N ARG A 206 6.37 1.31 9.76
CA ARG A 206 6.18 0.62 11.05
C ARG A 206 5.34 -0.65 10.92
N VAL A 207 4.22 -0.57 10.22
CA VAL A 207 3.31 -1.71 10.06
C VAL A 207 3.97 -2.84 9.26
N LEU A 208 4.65 -2.50 8.16
CA LEU A 208 5.34 -3.50 7.33
C LEU A 208 6.48 -4.19 8.09
N ILE A 209 7.24 -3.42 8.88
CA ILE A 209 8.28 -3.95 9.75
C ILE A 209 7.70 -4.88 10.81
N ALA A 210 6.65 -4.43 11.53
CA ALA A 210 6.05 -5.23 12.59
C ALA A 210 5.48 -6.54 12.04
N TYR A 211 4.86 -6.50 10.86
CA TYR A 211 4.37 -7.68 10.17
C TYR A 211 5.52 -8.64 9.79
N ALA A 212 6.58 -8.12 9.17
CA ALA A 212 7.74 -8.94 8.80
C ALA A 212 8.43 -9.60 10.01
N LYS A 213 8.43 -8.92 11.17
CA LYS A 213 8.94 -9.48 12.42
C LYS A 213 8.00 -10.48 13.09
N TYR A 214 6.69 -10.29 12.94
CA TYR A 214 5.68 -11.23 13.45
C TYR A 214 5.67 -12.56 12.70
N SER A 215 5.95 -12.54 11.40
CA SER A 215 5.95 -13.74 10.54
C SER A 215 7.34 -14.14 10.03
N PRO A 216 8.32 -14.49 10.90
CA PRO A 216 9.65 -14.87 10.45
C PRO A 216 9.68 -16.16 9.62
N GLN A 217 8.75 -17.10 9.85
CA GLN A 217 8.73 -18.41 9.17
C GLN A 217 8.20 -18.37 7.73
N GLU A 218 7.40 -17.35 7.35
CA GLU A 218 6.93 -17.18 5.96
C GLU A 218 7.95 -16.43 5.08
N SER A 219 9.10 -16.01 5.65
CA SER A 219 10.23 -15.47 4.89
C SER A 219 10.98 -16.53 4.06
N VAL A 220 10.66 -17.82 4.24
CA VAL A 220 11.11 -18.90 3.37
C VAL A 220 10.30 -18.87 2.07
N GLY A 221 10.83 -18.10 1.11
CA GLY A 221 10.53 -18.33 -0.30
C GLY A 221 9.28 -17.61 -0.81
N VAL A 222 9.48 -16.34 -1.15
CA VAL A 222 8.83 -15.65 -2.29
C VAL A 222 9.24 -16.32 -3.62
N LEU A 223 9.26 -17.66 -3.65
CA LEU A 223 9.62 -18.52 -4.77
C LEU A 223 8.37 -19.11 -5.46
N SER A 224 7.20 -19.06 -4.81
CA SER A 224 5.92 -19.50 -5.40
C SER A 224 5.20 -18.45 -6.27
N VAL A 225 5.74 -17.22 -6.39
CA VAL A 225 5.09 -16.13 -7.14
C VAL A 225 5.72 -15.83 -8.50
N HIS A 226 6.70 -16.62 -8.95
CA HIS A 226 7.38 -16.41 -10.24
C HIS A 226 6.47 -16.51 -11.48
N PHE A 227 5.19 -16.82 -11.32
CA PHE A 227 4.21 -16.95 -12.39
C PHE A 227 2.80 -16.43 -12.01
N VAL A 228 2.63 -15.78 -10.85
CA VAL A 228 1.32 -15.27 -10.42
C VAL A 228 1.08 -13.89 -11.06
N THR A 229 -0.06 -13.71 -11.72
CA THR A 229 -0.35 -12.48 -12.46
C THR A 229 -0.48 -11.27 -11.52
N PRO A 230 -0.20 -10.03 -11.99
CA PRO A 230 -0.23 -8.82 -11.15
C PRO A 230 -1.57 -8.58 -10.43
N TRP A 231 -2.69 -9.04 -10.99
CA TRP A 231 -4.01 -8.95 -10.38
C TRP A 231 -4.10 -9.68 -9.05
N PHE A 232 -3.53 -10.88 -8.97
CA PHE A 232 -3.62 -11.74 -7.79
C PHE A 232 -2.64 -11.26 -6.71
N LEU A 233 -1.42 -10.90 -7.11
CA LEU A 233 -0.41 -10.38 -6.17
C LEU A 233 -0.82 -9.07 -5.51
N THR A 234 -1.48 -8.19 -6.27
CA THR A 234 -1.86 -6.86 -5.78
C THR A 234 -3.32 -6.79 -5.31
N LEU A 235 -4.03 -7.93 -5.28
CA LEU A 235 -5.47 -8.03 -5.01
C LEU A 235 -6.25 -6.93 -5.75
N PHE A 236 -5.96 -6.79 -7.04
CA PHE A 236 -6.56 -5.82 -7.96
C PHE A 236 -6.37 -4.33 -7.61
N SER A 237 -5.54 -3.97 -6.62
CA SER A 237 -5.23 -2.56 -6.26
C SER A 237 -4.52 -1.75 -7.36
N SER A 238 -4.10 -2.42 -8.42
CA SER A 238 -3.58 -1.82 -9.64
C SER A 238 -4.66 -1.34 -10.62
N LEU A 239 -5.93 -1.74 -10.42
CA LEU A 239 -7.04 -1.24 -11.22
C LEU A 239 -7.16 0.29 -11.11
N PRO A 240 -7.59 0.96 -12.18
CA PRO A 240 -7.64 2.42 -12.23
C PRO A 240 -8.74 3.02 -11.36
N CYS A 241 -9.85 2.29 -11.17
CA CYS A 241 -11.03 2.76 -10.43
C CYS A 241 -11.05 2.19 -9.01
N TRP A 242 -10.81 3.07 -8.01
CA TRP A 242 -10.81 2.67 -6.60
C TRP A 242 -12.17 2.21 -6.08
N ASP A 243 -13.28 2.66 -6.67
CA ASP A 243 -14.61 2.10 -6.34
C ASP A 243 -14.67 0.61 -6.61
N SER A 244 -14.19 0.19 -7.79
CA SER A 244 -14.11 -1.22 -8.18
C SER A 244 -13.13 -1.99 -7.28
N VAL A 245 -11.97 -1.39 -6.96
CA VAL A 245 -11.00 -2.00 -6.03
C VAL A 245 -11.66 -2.28 -4.67
N LEU A 246 -12.35 -1.29 -4.10
CA LEU A 246 -12.96 -1.43 -2.78
C LEU A 246 -14.14 -2.39 -2.79
N ALA A 247 -14.96 -2.42 -3.85
CA ALA A 247 -16.02 -3.42 -4.01
C ALA A 247 -15.46 -4.85 -4.14
N VAL A 248 -14.36 -5.01 -4.87
CA VAL A 248 -13.63 -6.29 -4.95
C VAL A 248 -13.09 -6.68 -3.58
N TRP A 249 -12.54 -5.75 -2.81
CA TRP A 249 -12.05 -6.02 -1.45
C TRP A 249 -13.18 -6.38 -0.49
N ASP A 250 -14.33 -5.71 -0.58
CA ASP A 250 -15.54 -6.07 0.19
C ASP A 250 -15.92 -7.54 -0.05
N LEU A 251 -15.83 -8.02 -1.31
CA LEU A 251 -16.09 -9.42 -1.68
C LEU A 251 -14.97 -10.37 -1.26
N ILE A 252 -13.70 -10.00 -1.39
CA ILE A 252 -12.55 -10.80 -0.95
C ILE A 252 -12.61 -11.03 0.55
N ILE A 253 -12.95 -10.01 1.33
CA ILE A 253 -13.05 -10.12 2.78
C ILE A 253 -14.27 -10.98 3.19
N LEU A 254 -15.37 -10.96 2.42
CA LEU A 254 -16.57 -11.76 2.68
C LEU A 254 -16.44 -13.25 2.27
N HIS A 255 -15.85 -13.52 1.11
CA HIS A 255 -15.83 -14.84 0.47
C HIS A 255 -14.42 -15.46 0.34
N GLY A 256 -13.38 -14.76 0.79
CA GLY A 256 -12.00 -15.18 0.73
C GLY A 256 -11.45 -15.29 -0.70
N LEU A 257 -10.50 -16.19 -0.90
CA LEU A 257 -9.79 -16.38 -2.17
C LEU A 257 -10.72 -16.72 -3.35
N SER A 258 -11.90 -17.31 -3.10
CA SER A 258 -12.87 -17.60 -4.16
C SER A 258 -13.33 -16.34 -4.91
N ALA A 259 -13.39 -15.19 -4.22
CA ALA A 259 -13.72 -13.91 -4.85
C ALA A 259 -12.61 -13.45 -5.80
N VAL A 260 -11.33 -13.72 -5.50
CA VAL A 260 -10.20 -13.33 -6.37
C VAL A 260 -10.35 -13.94 -7.76
N PHE A 261 -10.64 -15.24 -7.84
CA PHE A 261 -10.84 -15.93 -9.12
C PHE A 261 -12.08 -15.43 -9.86
N ARG A 262 -13.19 -15.23 -9.14
CA ARG A 262 -14.43 -14.70 -9.72
C ARG A 262 -14.22 -13.31 -10.30
N THR A 263 -13.54 -12.42 -9.58
CA THR A 263 -13.19 -11.08 -10.07
C THR A 263 -12.30 -11.15 -11.32
N ALA A 264 -11.27 -12.00 -11.32
CA ALA A 264 -10.42 -12.17 -12.50
C ALA A 264 -11.22 -12.62 -13.73
N LEU A 265 -12.14 -13.60 -13.56
CA LEU A 265 -13.01 -14.06 -14.64
C LEU A 265 -13.94 -12.95 -15.12
N THR A 266 -14.57 -12.21 -14.21
CA THR A 266 -15.45 -11.08 -14.57
C THR A 266 -14.70 -10.00 -15.35
N ILE A 267 -13.46 -9.68 -14.98
CA ILE A 267 -12.65 -8.72 -15.75
C ILE A 267 -12.37 -9.25 -17.17
N ILE A 268 -12.09 -10.54 -17.31
CA ILE A 268 -11.86 -11.16 -18.63
C ILE A 268 -13.14 -11.13 -19.47
N GLU A 269 -14.29 -11.49 -18.90
CA GLU A 269 -15.61 -11.45 -19.55
C GLU A 269 -15.95 -10.02 -20.01
N LEU A 270 -15.68 -9.01 -19.20
CA LEU A 270 -15.89 -7.61 -19.57
C LEU A 270 -14.96 -7.12 -20.69
N LEU A 271 -13.73 -7.65 -20.74
CA LEU A 271 -12.76 -7.32 -21.78
C LEU A 271 -12.93 -8.16 -23.05
N GLU A 272 -13.71 -9.25 -23.02
CA GLU A 272 -13.90 -10.18 -24.12
C GLU A 272 -14.19 -9.48 -25.45
N PRO A 273 -15.13 -8.52 -25.57
CA PRO A 273 -15.40 -7.86 -26.84
C PRO A 273 -14.17 -7.15 -27.42
N ARG A 274 -13.37 -6.50 -26.56
CA ARG A 274 -12.15 -5.80 -26.98
C ARG A 274 -11.02 -6.76 -27.30
N LEU A 275 -10.90 -7.86 -26.55
CA LEU A 275 -9.90 -8.89 -26.79
C LEU A 275 -10.13 -9.57 -28.15
N MET A 276 -11.39 -9.81 -28.51
CA MET A 276 -11.75 -10.41 -29.79
C MET A 276 -11.47 -9.51 -31.01
N GLU A 277 -11.38 -8.19 -30.81
CA GLU A 277 -10.97 -7.22 -31.84
C GLU A 277 -9.44 -7.17 -32.06
N LEU A 278 -8.64 -7.64 -31.09
CA LEU A 278 -7.19 -7.62 -31.17
C LEU A 278 -6.68 -8.87 -31.89
N SER A 279 -6.02 -8.66 -33.03
CA SER A 279 -5.38 -9.74 -33.80
C SER A 279 -3.92 -10.01 -33.41
N ASP A 280 -3.31 -9.13 -32.61
CA ASP A 280 -1.89 -9.17 -32.22
C ASP A 280 -1.74 -9.43 -30.72
N GLU A 281 -1.00 -10.48 -30.38
CA GLU A 281 -0.66 -10.86 -28.99
C GLU A 281 0.05 -9.72 -28.24
N ALA A 282 0.85 -8.91 -28.95
CA ALA A 282 1.56 -7.77 -28.35
C ALA A 282 0.60 -6.67 -27.85
N ALA A 283 -0.64 -6.62 -28.35
CA ALA A 283 -1.66 -5.67 -27.92
C ALA A 283 -2.52 -6.20 -26.75
N VAL A 284 -2.60 -7.52 -26.58
CA VAL A 284 -3.42 -8.17 -25.53
C VAL A 284 -2.85 -7.92 -24.14
N LEU A 285 -1.54 -8.14 -23.95
CA LEU A 285 -0.91 -8.02 -22.64
C LEU A 285 -1.02 -6.60 -22.03
N PRO A 286 -0.76 -5.50 -22.78
CA PRO A 286 -0.97 -4.16 -22.27
C PRO A 286 -2.42 -3.86 -21.84
N LEU A 287 -3.42 -4.41 -22.55
CA LEU A 287 -4.83 -4.23 -22.20
C LEU A 287 -5.18 -4.94 -20.89
N LEU A 288 -4.73 -6.18 -20.71
CA LEU A 288 -4.94 -6.95 -19.47
C LEU A 288 -4.20 -6.33 -18.27
N LEU A 289 -2.99 -5.81 -18.48
CA LEU A 289 -2.22 -5.15 -17.43
C LEU A 289 -2.76 -3.75 -17.08
N ARG A 290 -3.53 -3.12 -17.97
CA ARG A 290 -4.10 -1.78 -17.80
C ARG A 290 -5.55 -1.75 -18.25
N VAL A 291 -6.40 -2.39 -17.44
CA VAL A 291 -7.85 -2.42 -17.65
C VAL A 291 -8.36 -0.99 -17.81
N PRO A 292 -9.04 -0.64 -18.91
CA PRO A 292 -9.63 0.68 -19.10
C PRO A 292 -10.75 0.97 -18.09
N VAL A 293 -11.04 2.24 -17.85
CA VAL A 293 -12.02 2.69 -16.84
C VAL A 293 -13.45 2.63 -17.35
N ASP A 294 -13.60 2.63 -18.67
CA ASP A 294 -14.87 2.67 -19.39
C ASP A 294 -15.46 1.27 -19.64
N VAL A 295 -14.92 0.27 -18.96
CA VAL A 295 -15.33 -1.15 -19.00
C VAL A 295 -15.95 -1.50 -17.65
#